data_AF-A0A953VVK6-F1
#
_entry.id   AF-A0A953VVK6-F1
#
_cell.length_a   1.000
_cell.length_b   1.000
_cell.length_c   1.000
_cell.angle_alpha   90.00
_cell.angle_beta   90.00
_cell.angle_gamma   90.00
#
_symmetry.space_group_name_H-M   'P 1'
#
loop_
_entity.id
_entity.type
_entity.pdbx_description
1 polymer ?
#
loop_
_entity_poly.entity_id
_entity_poly.type
_entity_poly.pdbx_seq_one_letter_code
_entity_poly.pdbx_strand_id
1 'polypeptide(L)'
;MQILSGLLERFPARELEIRRLCIRDAEFRSVCEDHEVALKALQHWESVAQDAVRADEYRQLAGEIADEIAVRLDAASASVGAPERAKSG
;
A
#
# COMPACT_ATOMS: atom_id res chain seq x y z
N MET A 1 -2.84 9.74 12.37
CA MET A 1 -2.54 8.54 11.57
C MET A 1 -3.72 8.36 10.63
N GLN A 2 -3.56 8.64 9.34
CA GLN A 2 -4.65 8.41 8.38
C GLN A 2 -5.03 6.93 8.42
N ILE A 3 -6.33 6.66 8.35
CA ILE A 3 -6.87 5.31 8.33
C ILE A 3 -6.53 4.73 6.95
N LEU A 4 -5.78 3.62 6.91
CA LEU A 4 -5.38 2.90 5.70
C LEU A 4 -6.56 2.10 5.11
N SER A 5 -7.76 2.68 5.11
CA SER A 5 -9.01 1.98 4.82
C SER A 5 -9.00 1.32 3.44
N GLY A 6 -8.51 2.03 2.41
CA GLY A 6 -8.46 1.48 1.06
C GLY A 6 -7.48 0.30 0.95
N LEU A 7 -6.36 0.36 1.68
CA LEU A 7 -5.42 -0.75 1.75
C LEU A 7 -5.95 -1.94 2.56
N LEU A 8 -6.68 -1.71 3.64
CA LEU A 8 -7.26 -2.79 4.45
C LEU A 8 -8.43 -3.47 3.73
N GLU A 9 -9.18 -2.76 2.89
CA GLU A 9 -10.16 -3.35 1.98
C GLU A 9 -9.48 -4.19 0.88
N ARG A 10 -8.35 -3.72 0.35
CA ARG A 10 -7.59 -4.42 -0.69
C ARG A 10 -6.85 -5.65 -0.16
N PHE A 11 -6.32 -5.58 1.06
CA PHE A 11 -5.46 -6.60 1.67
C PHE A 11 -5.93 -7.00 3.09
N PRO A 12 -7.17 -7.47 3.28
CA PRO A 12 -7.71 -7.73 4.61
C PRO A 12 -6.92 -8.81 5.37
N ALA A 13 -6.41 -9.82 4.66
CA ALA A 13 -5.60 -10.88 5.26
C ALA A 13 -4.20 -10.41 5.74
N ARG A 14 -3.75 -9.23 5.31
CA ARG A 14 -2.41 -8.69 5.61
C ARG A 14 -2.43 -7.47 6.53
N GLU A 15 -3.58 -7.18 7.17
CA GLU A 15 -3.74 -6.01 8.04
C GLU A 15 -2.63 -5.88 9.10
N LEU A 16 -2.32 -6.98 9.82
CA LEU A 16 -1.31 -6.95 10.86
C LEU A 16 0.09 -6.67 10.31
N GLU A 17 0.40 -7.18 9.12
CA GLU A 17 1.68 -6.98 8.46
C GLU A 17 1.83 -5.53 8.00
N ILE A 18 0.79 -4.98 7.35
CA ILE A 18 0.73 -3.57 6.94
C ILE A 18 0.95 -2.67 8.15
N ARG A 19 0.19 -2.86 9.23
CA ARG A 19 0.34 -2.06 10.47
C ARG A 19 1.76 -2.15 11.04
N ARG A 20 2.35 -3.34 11.07
CA ARG A 20 3.71 -3.57 11.58
C ARG A 20 4.77 -2.91 10.71
N LEU A 21 4.61 -2.93 9.40
CA LEU A 21 5.52 -2.29 8.45
C LEU A 21 5.43 -0.76 8.55
N CYS A 22 4.23 -0.18 8.57
CA CYS A 22 4.06 1.27 8.72
C CYS A 22 4.71 1.86 9.98
N ILE A 23 4.77 1.07 11.07
CA ILE A 23 5.42 1.47 12.32
C ILE A 23 6.95 1.46 12.18
N ARG A 24 7.52 0.44 11.51
CA ARG A 24 8.98 0.21 11.48
C ARG A 24 9.68 0.80 10.26
N ASP A 25 8.96 1.02 9.18
CA ASP A 25 9.46 1.43 7.86
C ASP A 25 8.72 2.69 7.43
N ALA A 26 9.43 3.82 7.47
CA ALA A 26 8.89 5.13 7.12
C ALA A 26 8.67 5.29 5.60
N GLU A 27 9.46 4.61 4.78
CA GLU A 27 9.30 4.61 3.33
C GLU A 27 8.05 3.83 2.95
N PHE A 28 7.83 2.65 3.56
CA PHE A 28 6.61 1.88 3.37
C PHE A 28 5.38 2.68 3.77
N ARG A 29 5.46 3.39 4.90
CA ARG A 29 4.40 4.27 5.35
C ARG A 29 4.09 5.37 4.33
N SER A 30 5.11 6.01 3.74
CA SER A 30 4.93 7.03 2.70
C SER A 30 4.19 6.47 1.49
N VAL A 31 4.58 5.29 1.00
CA VAL A 31 3.92 4.63 -0.14
C VAL A 31 2.45 4.30 0.19
N CYS A 32 2.17 3.86 1.41
CA CYS A 32 0.78 3.66 1.86
C CYS A 32 -0.03 4.97 1.92
N GLU A 33 0.59 6.08 2.33
CA GLU A 33 -0.05 7.41 2.34
C GLU A 33 -0.31 7.90 0.91
N ASP A 34 0.62 7.69 -0.02
CA ASP A 34 0.47 8.03 -1.44
C ASP A 34 -0.69 7.26 -2.09
N HIS A 35 -0.85 5.98 -1.77
CA HIS A 35 -2.00 5.18 -2.20
C HIS A 35 -3.34 5.78 -1.73
N GLU A 36 -3.44 6.17 -0.46
CA GLU A 36 -4.66 6.79 0.08
C GLU A 36 -4.95 8.16 -0.56
N VAL A 37 -3.91 8.93 -0.89
CA VAL A 37 -4.06 10.18 -1.65
C VAL A 37 -4.60 9.91 -3.06
N ALA A 38 -4.06 8.91 -3.76
CA ALA A 38 -4.54 8.52 -5.09
C ALA A 38 -6.01 8.07 -5.07
N LEU A 39 -6.41 7.27 -4.07
CA LEU A 39 -7.82 6.84 -3.92
C LEU A 39 -8.77 8.00 -3.64
N LYS A 40 -8.36 8.98 -2.83
CA LYS A 40 -9.18 10.18 -2.57
C LYS A 40 -9.35 11.03 -3.82
N ALA A 41 -8.28 11.17 -4.61
CA ALA A 41 -8.36 11.84 -5.90
C ALA A 41 -9.27 11.08 -6.86
N LEU A 42 -9.14 9.76 -6.95
CA LEU A 42 -10.03 8.91 -7.75
C LEU A 42 -11.51 9.13 -7.38
N GLN A 43 -11.84 9.04 -6.08
CA GLN A 43 -13.20 9.25 -5.59
C GLN A 43 -13.73 10.64 -5.94
N HIS A 44 -12.87 11.66 -5.86
CA HIS A 44 -13.22 13.01 -6.28
C HIS A 44 -13.58 13.06 -7.77
N TRP A 45 -12.72 12.55 -8.65
CA TRP A 45 -12.92 12.57 -10.10
C TRP A 45 -14.08 11.68 -10.56
N GLU A 46 -14.35 10.57 -9.88
CA GLU A 46 -15.55 9.75 -10.13
C GLU A 46 -16.84 10.46 -9.73
N SER A 47 -16.80 11.32 -8.69
CA SER A 47 -17.97 12.08 -8.24
C SER A 47 -18.31 13.27 -9.14
N VAL A 48 -17.31 13.85 -9.81
CA VAL A 48 -17.49 14.93 -10.78
C VAL A 48 -17.48 14.32 -12.18
N ALA A 49 -18.66 13.94 -12.68
CA ALA A 49 -18.90 13.20 -13.94
C ALA A 49 -18.32 13.82 -15.24
N GLN A 50 -17.53 14.88 -15.14
CA GLN A 50 -16.91 15.62 -16.23
C GLN A 50 -15.55 15.08 -16.67
N ASP A 51 -14.83 14.29 -15.86
CA ASP A 51 -13.47 13.88 -16.21
C ASP A 51 -13.18 12.40 -15.95
N ALA A 52 -13.75 11.56 -16.81
CA ALA A 52 -13.51 10.11 -16.81
C ALA A 52 -12.04 9.75 -17.09
N VAL A 53 -11.29 10.63 -17.78
CA VAL A 53 -9.86 10.41 -18.05
C VAL A 53 -9.07 10.55 -16.76
N ARG A 54 -9.30 11.61 -15.98
CA ARG A 54 -8.69 11.78 -14.65
C ARG A 54 -9.02 10.62 -13.72
N ALA A 55 -10.28 10.19 -13.70
CA ALA A 55 -10.66 9.02 -12.91
C ALA A 55 -9.87 7.77 -13.35
N ASP A 56 -9.67 7.55 -14.66
CA ASP A 56 -8.87 6.42 -15.12
C ASP A 56 -7.37 6.55 -14.76
N GLU A 57 -6.79 7.74 -14.90
CA GLU A 57 -5.39 8.02 -14.51
C GLU A 57 -5.15 7.71 -13.02
N TYR A 58 -6.02 8.20 -12.13
CA TYR A 58 -5.88 7.93 -10.69
C TYR A 58 -6.17 6.48 -10.33
N ARG A 59 -7.03 5.79 -11.08
CA ARG A 59 -7.27 4.34 -10.92
C ARG A 59 -6.02 3.53 -11.27
N GLN A 60 -5.37 3.85 -12.39
CA GLN A 60 -4.13 3.21 -12.79
C GLN A 60 -3.03 3.48 -11.76
N LEU A 61 -2.84 4.74 -11.35
CA LEU A 61 -1.85 5.12 -10.34
C LEU A 61 -2.07 4.39 -9.01
N ALA A 62 -3.31 4.34 -8.50
CA ALA A 62 -3.62 3.62 -7.27
C ALA A 62 -3.31 2.11 -7.41
N GLY A 63 -3.57 1.53 -8.60
CA GLY A 63 -3.21 0.16 -8.93
C GLY A 63 -1.71 -0.10 -8.89
N GLU A 64 -0.91 0.76 -9.53
CA GLU A 64 0.56 0.67 -9.54
C GLU A 64 1.15 0.73 -8.14
N ILE A 65 0.68 1.67 -7.31
CA ILE A 65 1.12 1.81 -5.92
C ILE A 65 0.71 0.57 -5.10
N ALA A 66 -0.50 0.04 -5.32
CA ALA A 66 -0.95 -1.16 -4.63
C ALA A 66 -0.09 -2.39 -4.98
N ASP A 67 0.35 -2.51 -6.23
CA ASP A 67 1.25 -3.58 -6.67
C ASP A 67 2.64 -3.43 -6.01
N GLU A 68 3.16 -2.21 -5.88
CA GLU A 68 4.40 -1.96 -5.13
C GLU A 68 4.26 -2.37 -3.65
N ILE A 69 3.15 -2.01 -3.02
CA ILE A 69 2.84 -2.39 -1.63
C ILE A 69 2.78 -3.92 -1.50
N ALA A 70 2.16 -4.62 -2.45
CA ALA A 70 2.08 -6.07 -2.46
C ALA A 70 3.46 -6.72 -2.52
N VAL A 71 4.35 -6.23 -3.40
CA VAL A 71 5.75 -6.71 -3.50
C VAL A 71 6.50 -6.52 -2.18
N ARG A 72 6.34 -5.38 -1.52
CA ARG A 72 6.98 -5.10 -0.22
C ARG A 72 6.43 -5.98 0.90
N LEU A 73 5.12 -6.26 0.89
CA LEU A 73 4.51 -7.21 1.83
C LEU A 73 5.01 -8.64 1.60
N ASP A 74 5.14 -9.08 0.34
CA ASP A 74 5.70 -10.40 0.03
C ASP A 74 7.16 -10.53 0.50
N ALA A 75 7.97 -9.50 0.30
CA ALA A 75 9.35 -9.46 0.78
C ALA A 75 9.43 -9.49 2.31
N ALA A 76 8.55 -8.77 3.00
CA ALA A 76 8.48 -8.78 4.46
C ALA A 76 8.10 -10.17 5.00
N SER A 77 7.08 -10.82 4.41
CA SER A 77 6.67 -12.18 4.75
C SER A 77 7.79 -13.20 4.54
N ALA A 78 8.57 -13.08 3.44
CA ALA A 78 9.71 -13.96 3.18
C ALA A 78 10.83 -13.78 4.21
N SER A 79 11.06 -12.55 4.69
CA SER A 79 12.10 -12.27 5.70
C SER A 79 11.78 -12.84 7.09
N VAL A 80 10.49 -13.00 7.43
CA VAL A 80 10.04 -13.57 8.71
C VAL A 80 10.20 -15.10 8.75
N GLY A 81 10.30 -15.76 7.58
CA GLY A 81 10.48 -17.21 7.45
C GLY A 81 11.93 -17.69 7.29
N ALA A 82 12.90 -16.78 7.14
CA ALA A 82 14.31 -17.15 6.98
C ALA A 82 14.98 -17.31 8.35
N PRO A 83 15.56 -18.48 8.69
CA PRO A 83 16.37 -18.59 9.90
C PRO A 83 17.58 -17.66 9.75
N GLU A 84 17.75 -16.80 10.74
CA GLU A 84 18.89 -15.92 10.93
C GLU A 84 20.18 -16.71 10.66
N ARG A 85 20.90 -16.37 9.57
CA ARG A 85 22.20 -16.97 9.28
C ARG A 85 23.09 -16.74 10.49
N ALA A 86 23.37 -17.84 11.20
CA ALA A 86 24.36 -17.90 12.26
C ALA A 86 25.65 -17.21 11.77
N LYS A 87 26.00 -16.08 12.38
CA LYS A 87 27.35 -15.54 12.29
C LYS A 87 28.24 -16.47 13.11
N SER A 88 28.79 -17.49 12.47
CA SER A 88 29.98 -18.18 12.97
C SER A 88 31.19 -17.33 12.61
N GLY A 89 31.87 -16.82 13.63
CA GLY A 89 33.13 -16.09 13.56
C GLY A 89 33.64 -15.82 14.96
#